data_AF-A0A957YVQ6-F1
#
_entry.id   AF-A0A957YVQ6-F1
#
_cell.length_a   1.000
_cell.length_b   1.000
_cell.length_c   1.000
_cell.angle_alpha   90.00
_cell.angle_beta   90.00
_cell.angle_gamma   90.00
#
_symmetry.space_group_name_H-M   'P 1'
#
loop_
_entity.id
_entity.type
_entity.pdbx_description
1 polymer ?
#
loop_
_entity_poly.entity_id
_entity_poly.type
_entity_poly.pdbx_seq_one_letter_code
_entity_poly.pdbx_strand_id
1 'polypeptide(L)' 'MENGINPGDTAWIMVSIALVTLMTPALGFFYGGMVRRKNILSTLNLSFITMGLISLQWVLFGYSLAFG' A
#
# COMPACT_ATOMS: atom_id res chain seq x y z
N MET A 1 -29.73 -17.98 7.61
CA MET A 1 -28.37 -17.88 7.06
C MET A 1 -28.27 -16.48 6.47
N GLU A 2 -27.54 -15.58 7.12
CA GLU A 2 -27.34 -14.22 6.59
C GLU A 2 -26.34 -14.34 5.43
N ASN A 3 -26.85 -14.65 4.25
CA ASN A 3 -26.07 -14.82 3.01
C ASN A 3 -25.75 -13.45 2.37
N GLY A 4 -25.41 -12.47 3.21
CA GLY A 4 -25.15 -11.09 2.81
C GLY A 4 -23.81 -10.62 3.31
N ILE A 5 -23.10 -9.85 2.49
CA ILE A 5 -21.87 -9.16 2.90
C ILE A 5 -22.22 -8.26 4.10
N ASN A 6 -21.59 -8.50 5.25
CA ASN A 6 -21.80 -7.69 6.45
C ASN A 6 -21.20 -6.28 6.24
N PRO A 7 -22.00 -5.20 6.34
CA PRO A 7 -21.50 -3.84 6.13
C PRO A 7 -20.45 -3.40 7.15
N GLY A 8 -20.55 -3.87 8.40
CA GLY A 8 -19.60 -3.58 9.48
C GLY A 8 -18.23 -4.22 9.22
N ASP A 9 -18.22 -5.50 8.82
CA ASP A 9 -16.99 -6.20 8.45
C ASP A 9 -16.34 -5.55 7.21
N THR A 10 -17.15 -5.14 6.24
CA THR A 10 -16.67 -4.44 5.04
C THR A 10 -16.05 -3.09 5.40
N ALA A 11 -16.70 -2.31 6.25
CA ALA A 11 -16.18 -1.01 6.71
C ALA A 11 -14.85 -1.21 7.47
N TRP A 12 -14.76 -2.24 8.31
CA TRP A 12 -13.54 -2.55 9.05
C TRP A 12 -12.37 -2.92 8.12
N ILE A 13 -12.61 -3.75 7.11
CA ILE A 13 -11.58 -4.12 6.13
C ILE A 13 -11.16 -2.92 5.28
N MET A 14 -12.10 -2.07 4.86
CA MET A 14 -11.80 -0.84 4.10
C MET A 14 -10.90 0.12 4.90
N VAL A 15 -11.20 0.33 6.19
CA VAL A 15 -10.36 1.15 7.09
C VAL A 15 -8.99 0.51 7.27
N SER A 16 -8.94 -0.81 7.48
CA SER A 16 -7.67 -1.54 7.63
C SER A 16 -6.78 -1.41 6.40
N ILE A 17 -7.33 -1.55 5.19
CA ILE A 17 -6.57 -1.39 3.93
C ILE A 17 -6.08 0.06 3.76
N ALA A 18 -6.88 1.05 4.14
CA ALA A 18 -6.45 2.46 4.12
C ALA A 18 -5.26 2.71 5.07
N LEU A 19 -5.29 2.14 6.27
CA LEU A 19 -4.18 2.24 7.23
C LEU A 19 -2.91 1.55 6.73
N VAL A 20 -3.03 0.36 6.13
CA VAL A 20 -1.89 -0.34 5.53
C VAL A 20 -1.30 0.45 4.35
N THR A 21 -2.16 1.03 3.51
CA THR A 21 -1.73 1.85 2.37
C THR A 21 -0.94 3.08 2.84
N LEU A 22 -1.27 3.64 4.00
CA LEU A 22 -0.54 4.76 4.61
C LEU A 22 0.88 4.37 5.05
N MET A 23 1.19 3.09 5.27
CA MET A 23 2.52 2.64 5.69
C MET A 23 3.58 2.90 4.60
N THR A 24 3.25 2.69 3.32
CA THR A 24 4.20 2.87 2.20
C THR A 24 4.75 4.30 2.06
N PRO A 25 3.92 5.37 2.08
CA PRO A 25 4.44 6.73 2.12
C PRO A 25 5.12 7.06 3.46
N ALA A 26 4.65 6.51 4.58
CA ALA A 26 5.31 6.69 5.88
C ALA A 26 6.75 6.15 5.86
N LEU A 27 6.99 5.01 5.22
CA LEU A 27 8.33 4.48 4.99
C LEU A 27 9.18 5.41 4.11
N GLY A 28 8.59 6.02 3.08
CA GLY A 28 9.29 7.03 2.26
C GLY A 28 9.83 8.20 3.09
N PHE A 29 9.03 8.71 4.03
CA PHE A 29 9.47 9.76 4.95
C PHE A 29 10.48 9.25 5.97
N PHE A 30 10.26 8.07 6.54
CA PHE A 30 11.14 7.45 7.53
C PHE A 30 12.54 7.17 6.94
N TYR A 31 12.61 6.50 5.79
CA TYR A 31 13.87 6.27 5.07
C TYR A 31 14.45 7.55 4.47
N GLY A 32 13.60 8.50 4.07
CA GLY A 32 14.01 9.85 3.68
C GLY A 32 14.78 10.58 4.80
N GLY A 33 14.39 10.40 6.06
CA GLY A 33 15.08 10.97 7.22
C GLY A 33 16.43 10.32 7.56
N MET A 34 16.67 9.08 7.10
CA MET A 34 17.91 8.33 7.36
C MET A 34 18.96 8.49 6.25
N VAL A 35 18.61 9.09 5.11
CA VAL A 35 19.54 9.32 4.00
C VAL A 35 20.16 10.72 4.03
N ARG A 36 21.28 10.90 3.33
CA ARG A 36 21.92 12.22 3.14
C ARG A 36 20.94 13.17 2.44
N ARG A 37 20.98 14.47 2.79
CA ARG A 37 20.08 15.50 2.23
C ARG A 37 19.93 15.48 0.71
N LYS A 38 21.04 15.27 -0.01
CA LYS A 38 21.04 15.20 -1.49
C LYS A 38 20.23 14.03 -2.08
N ASN A 39 19.93 13.00 -1.29
CA ASN A 39 19.26 11.78 -1.73
C ASN A 39 17.79 11.70 -1.28
N ILE A 40 17.29 12.62 -0.44
CA ILE A 40 15.94 12.56 0.14
C ILE A 40 14.87 12.51 -0.96
N LEU A 41 14.98 13.38 -1.97
CA LEU A 41 14.05 13.44 -3.09
C LEU A 41 14.03 12.13 -3.88
N SER A 42 15.20 11.50 -4.07
CA SER A 42 15.30 10.22 -4.77
C SER A 42 14.62 9.11 -3.98
N THR A 43 14.81 9.07 -2.65
CA THR A 43 14.17 8.07 -1.78
C THR A 43 12.65 8.22 -1.79
N LEU A 44 12.13 9.45 -1.67
CA LEU A 44 10.70 9.71 -1.71
C LEU A 44 10.08 9.32 -3.06
N ASN A 45 10.68 9.76 -4.17
CA ASN A 45 10.18 9.42 -5.50
C ASN A 45 10.17 7.91 -5.76
N LEU A 46 11.22 7.19 -5.33
CA LEU A 46 11.27 5.74 -5.46
C LEU A 46 10.14 5.06 -4.68
N SER A 47 9.85 5.51 -3.45
CA SER A 47 8.74 4.98 -2.66
C SER A 47 7.38 5.21 -3.33
N PHE A 48 7.12 6.40 -3.88
CA PHE A 48 5.85 6.70 -4.57
C PHE A 48 5.69 5.94 -5.90
N ILE A 49 6.76 5.83 -6.69
CA ILE A 49 6.73 5.07 -7.96
C ILE A 49 6.49 3.59 -7.67
N THR A 50 7.20 3.03 -6.68
CA THR A 50 7.05 1.62 -6.30
C THR A 50 5.63 1.32 -5.80
N MET A 51 5.02 2.25 -5.06
CA MET A 51 3.62 2.12 -4.62
C MET A 51 2.68 1.93 -5.83
N GLY A 52 2.79 2.76 -6.86
CA GLY A 52 1.98 2.62 -8.08
C GLY A 52 2.29 1.36 -8.89
N LEU A 53 3.58 1.01 -9.03
CA LEU A 53 4.01 -0.19 -9.75
C LEU A 53 3.49 -1.48 -9.09
N ILE A 54 3.60 -1.58 -7.77
CA ILE A 54 3.11 -2.76 -7.03
C ILE A 54 1.59 -2.82 -7.06
N SER A 55 0.87 -1.70 -6.95
CA SER A 55 -0.58 -1.70 -7.10
C SER A 55 -1.04 -2.21 -8.47
N LEU A 56 -0.38 -1.81 -9.56
CA LEU A 56 -0.66 -2.31 -10.90
C LEU A 56 -0.35 -3.81 -11.02
N GLN A 57 0.85 -4.21 -10.60
CA GLN A 57 1.28 -5.60 -10.63
C GLN A 57 0.32 -6.52 -9.84
N TRP A 58 -0.15 -6.06 -8.68
CA TRP A 58 -1.09 -6.77 -7.83
C TRP A 58 -2.41 -7.06 -8.52
N VAL A 59 -2.99 -6.06 -9.21
CA VAL A 59 -4.25 -6.20 -9.95
C VAL A 59 -4.11 -7.08 -11.19
N LEU A 60 -2.98 -7.00 -11.90
CA LEU A 60 -2.79 -7.74 -13.16
C LEU A 60 -2.62 -9.24 -12.98
N PHE A 61 -1.83 -9.66 -11.99
CA PHE A 61 -1.56 -11.08 -11.76
C PHE A 61 -1.19 -11.44 -10.32
N GLY A 62 -0.79 -10.46 -9.49
CA GLY A 62 -0.39 -10.74 -8.11
C GLY A 62 -1.49 -11.38 -7.27
N TYR A 63 -2.72 -10.87 -7.36
CA TYR A 63 -3.85 -11.42 -6.63
C TYR A 63 -4.15 -12.87 -7.03
N SER A 64 -4.19 -13.17 -8.33
CA SER A 64 -4.44 -14.52 -8.84
C SER A 64 -3.33 -15.50 -8.48
N LEU A 65 -2.07 -15.08 -8.40
CA LEU A 65 -0.98 -15.96 -7.96
C LEU A 65 -1.01 -16.24 -6.45
N ALA A 66 -1.53 -15.32 -5.65
CA ALA A 66 -1.57 -15.44 -4.19
C ALA A 66 -2.82 -16.19 -3.69
N PHE A 67 -3.95 -16.03 -4.36
CA PHE A 67 -5.26 -16.54 -3.93
C PHE A 67 -6.02 -17.35 -4.99
N GLY A 68 -5.52 -17.42 -6.22
CA GLY A 68 -6.12 -18.16 -7.33
C GLY A 68 -5.71 -19.62 -7.41
#